data_AF-A0A962FXJ4-F1
#
_entry.id   AF-A0A962FXJ4-F1
#
_cell.length_a   1.000
_cell.length_b   1.000
_cell.length_c   1.000
_cell.angle_alpha   90.00
_cell.angle_beta   90.00
_cell.angle_gamma   90.00
#
_symmetry.space_group_name_H-M   'P 1'
#
loop_
_entity.id
_entity.type
_entity.pdbx_description
1 polymer ?
#
loop_
_entity_poly.entity_id
_entity_poly.type
_entity_poly.pdbx_seq_one_letter_code
_entity_poly.pdbx_strand_id
1 'polypeptide(L)'
;MAESPGGLTEYIVHHLTHNTGDLAGSAFHLDSWIIALALGLLGCFLLWSKARKATAGVPSKGQAFVEMLVEFVDNQVKDSFHGDRRFIAPLALTIFVWVVFMNTMDLLPLDLPGATVQAVAGEEVAHHTYLRIVPTADANTTFGMAIVVFLLIIFFSIKAKGGWGFTKELFTAPFHANGAVAKIILSPFNLFLNVVEYLSKPVSLAM
;
A
#
# COMPACT_ATOMS: atom_id res chain seq x y z
N MET A 1 -31.15 -27.26 -10.50
CA MET A 1 -31.22 -27.85 -9.16
C MET A 1 -30.29 -29.06 -9.17
N ALA A 2 -29.02 -28.86 -8.82
CA ALA A 2 -28.05 -29.91 -8.62
C ALA A 2 -27.39 -29.61 -7.28
N GLU A 3 -27.51 -30.54 -6.34
CA GLU A 3 -27.04 -30.42 -4.97
C GLU A 3 -25.54 -30.11 -4.92
N SER A 4 -25.17 -29.14 -4.07
CA SER A 4 -23.79 -28.72 -3.81
C SER A 4 -23.04 -29.85 -3.09
N PRO A 5 -21.98 -30.43 -3.65
CA PRO A 5 -21.16 -31.40 -2.93
C PRO A 5 -20.18 -30.65 -2.03
N GLY A 6 -20.66 -30.22 -0.86
CA GLY A 6 -19.89 -29.50 0.17
C GLY A 6 -18.63 -30.25 0.63
N GLY A 7 -17.54 -30.08 -0.12
CA GLY A 7 -16.22 -30.62 0.18
C GLY A 7 -15.25 -29.53 0.67
N LEU A 8 -14.25 -29.92 1.47
CA LEU A 8 -13.18 -29.02 1.94
C LEU A 8 -12.52 -28.24 0.80
N THR A 9 -12.36 -28.85 -0.38
CA THR A 9 -11.80 -28.18 -1.57
C THR A 9 -12.70 -27.05 -2.08
N GLU A 10 -14.02 -27.22 -2.09
CA GLU A 10 -14.96 -26.19 -2.53
C GLU A 10 -15.03 -25.05 -1.52
N TYR A 11 -15.01 -25.37 -0.21
CA TYR A 11 -14.89 -24.38 0.85
C TYR A 11 -13.60 -23.55 0.72
N ILE A 12 -12.47 -24.19 0.45
CA ILE A 12 -11.18 -23.51 0.22
C ILE A 12 -11.26 -22.60 -1.01
N VAL A 13 -11.79 -23.08 -2.13
CA VAL A 13 -11.91 -22.29 -3.36
C VAL A 13 -12.84 -21.09 -3.15
N HIS A 14 -13.96 -21.27 -2.44
CA HIS A 14 -14.91 -20.20 -2.11
C HIS A 14 -14.28 -19.07 -1.28
N HIS A 15 -13.45 -19.41 -0.29
CA HIS A 15 -12.76 -18.39 0.52
C HIS A 15 -11.56 -17.73 -0.19
N LEU A 16 -11.08 -18.33 -1.29
CA LEU A 16 -9.99 -17.79 -2.10
C LEU A 16 -10.47 -16.87 -3.23
N THR A 17 -11.70 -17.06 -3.70
CA THR A 17 -12.31 -16.25 -4.75
C THR A 17 -12.74 -14.87 -4.23
N HIS A 18 -12.46 -13.84 -5.03
CA HIS A 18 -12.89 -12.47 -4.73
C HIS A 18 -14.27 -12.19 -5.33
N ASN A 19 -15.01 -11.25 -4.74
CA ASN A 19 -16.20 -10.71 -5.37
C ASN A 19 -15.82 -9.78 -6.53
N THR A 20 -15.99 -10.28 -7.76
CA THR A 20 -15.64 -9.55 -8.97
C THR A 20 -16.86 -8.82 -9.55
N GLY A 21 -16.73 -7.50 -9.75
CA GLY A 21 -17.63 -6.73 -10.60
C GLY A 21 -17.02 -6.54 -11.98
N ASP A 22 -17.84 -6.52 -13.04
CA ASP A 22 -17.36 -6.11 -14.36
C ASP A 22 -17.24 -4.59 -14.40
N LEU A 23 -15.99 -4.11 -14.43
CA LEU A 23 -15.69 -2.70 -14.64
C LEU A 23 -14.81 -2.57 -15.89
N ALA A 24 -15.35 -1.90 -16.91
CA ALA A 24 -14.67 -1.61 -18.17
C ALA A 24 -14.11 -2.86 -18.89
N GLY A 25 -14.76 -4.03 -18.78
CA GLY A 25 -14.35 -5.27 -19.44
C GLY A 25 -13.24 -6.03 -18.69
N SER A 26 -12.98 -5.66 -17.43
CA SER A 26 -12.03 -6.34 -16.55
C SER A 26 -12.70 -6.69 -15.21
N ALA A 27 -12.34 -7.85 -14.65
CA ALA A 27 -12.83 -8.31 -13.35
C ALA A 27 -12.24 -7.43 -12.24
N PHE A 28 -13.05 -6.54 -11.67
CA PHE A 28 -12.66 -5.64 -10.59
C PHE A 28 -13.01 -6.24 -9.24
N HIS A 29 -12.03 -6.36 -8.34
CA HIS A 29 -12.22 -6.94 -7.01
C HIS A 29 -12.86 -5.90 -6.07
N LEU A 30 -14.20 -5.92 -5.98
CA LEU A 30 -14.98 -4.93 -5.23
C LEU A 30 -14.76 -5.06 -3.73
N ASP A 31 -14.63 -6.29 -3.24
CA ASP A 31 -14.38 -6.62 -1.84
C ASP A 31 -13.06 -6.01 -1.34
N SER A 32 -11.94 -6.29 -2.01
CA SER A 32 -10.62 -5.75 -1.68
C SER A 32 -10.65 -4.22 -1.66
N TRP A 33 -11.26 -3.60 -2.67
CA TRP A 33 -11.28 -2.14 -2.80
C TRP A 33 -12.10 -1.46 -1.71
N ILE A 34 -13.32 -1.95 -1.46
CA ILE A 34 -14.22 -1.38 -0.44
C ILE A 34 -13.60 -1.51 0.95
N ILE A 35 -13.02 -2.67 1.27
CA ILE A 35 -12.45 -2.93 2.59
C ILE A 35 -11.15 -2.12 2.77
N ALA A 36 -10.29 -2.05 1.74
CA ALA A 36 -9.11 -1.18 1.79
C ALA A 36 -9.50 0.29 2.03
N LEU A 37 -10.51 0.79 1.30
CA LEU A 37 -10.99 2.17 1.48
C LEU A 37 -11.58 2.40 2.87
N ALA A 38 -12.41 1.47 3.36
CA ALA A 38 -13.03 1.56 4.67
C ALA A 38 -11.98 1.58 5.79
N LEU A 39 -10.96 0.72 5.73
CA LEU A 39 -9.86 0.68 6.68
C LEU A 39 -8.99 1.94 6.63
N GLY A 40 -8.75 2.47 5.43
CA GLY A 40 -8.01 3.73 5.24
C GLY A 40 -8.76 4.91 5.87
N LEU A 41 -10.06 5.03 5.60
CA LEU A 41 -10.92 6.05 6.19
C LEU A 41 -11.01 5.89 7.71
N LEU A 42 -11.11 4.66 8.22
CA LEU A 42 -11.10 4.37 9.64
C LEU A 42 -9.79 4.80 10.30
N GLY A 43 -8.64 4.46 9.70
CA GLY A 43 -7.32 4.88 10.19
C GLY A 43 -7.19 6.40 10.27
N CYS A 44 -7.54 7.10 9.18
CA CYS A 44 -7.58 8.56 9.14
C CYS A 44 -8.54 9.15 10.19
N PHE A 45 -9.73 8.57 10.33
CA PHE A 45 -10.72 9.00 11.32
C PHE A 45 -10.22 8.84 12.76
N LEU A 46 -9.56 7.73 13.08
CA LEU A 46 -9.00 7.47 14.42
C LEU A 46 -7.88 8.46 14.75
N LEU A 47 -6.94 8.68 13.82
CA LEU A 47 -5.87 9.67 13.98
C LEU A 47 -6.45 11.07 14.15
N TRP A 48 -7.41 11.46 13.30
CA TRP A 48 -8.06 12.77 13.35
C TRP A 48 -8.86 12.99 14.65
N SER A 49 -9.59 11.98 15.11
CA SER A 49 -10.39 12.03 16.34
C SER A 49 -9.51 12.27 17.57
N LYS A 50 -8.31 11.68 17.60
CA LYS A 50 -7.34 11.89 18.67
C LYS A 50 -6.57 13.19 18.51
N ALA A 51 -6.13 13.54 17.30
CA ALA A 51 -5.41 14.78 17.01
C ALA A 51 -6.23 16.03 17.36
N ARG A 52 -7.53 16.06 17.07
CA ARG A 52 -8.42 17.18 17.42
C ARG A 52 -8.61 17.40 18.93
N LYS A 53 -8.41 16.36 19.72
CA LYS A 53 -8.57 16.37 21.18
C LYS A 53 -7.22 16.41 21.89
N ALA A 54 -6.12 16.57 21.14
CA ALA A 54 -4.79 16.63 21.70
C ALA A 54 -4.62 17.92 22.52
N THR A 55 -4.21 17.76 23.77
CA THR A 55 -3.92 18.86 24.69
C THR A 55 -2.43 18.89 25.00
N ALA A 56 -1.85 20.08 25.14
CA ALA A 56 -0.43 20.27 25.47
C ALA A 56 -0.06 19.93 26.94
N GLY A 57 -1.05 19.61 27.77
CA GLY A 57 -0.86 19.16 29.16
C GLY A 57 -0.55 17.66 29.26
N VAL A 58 -0.96 17.01 30.36
CA VAL A 58 -0.77 15.56 30.54
C VAL A 58 -1.67 14.80 29.55
N PRO A 59 -1.11 14.00 28.62
CA PRO A 59 -1.90 13.32 27.62
C PRO A 59 -2.74 12.19 28.23
N SER A 60 -3.96 12.03 27.71
CA SER A 60 -4.76 10.83 28.02
C SER A 60 -4.10 9.59 27.40
N LYS A 61 -4.36 8.38 27.96
CA LYS A 61 -3.75 7.13 27.46
C LYS A 61 -3.86 6.94 25.93
N GLY A 62 -5.01 7.29 25.36
CA GLY A 62 -5.24 7.17 23.91
C GLY A 62 -4.58 8.28 23.08
N GLN A 63 -4.33 9.45 23.65
CA GLN A 63 -3.52 10.50 23.00
C GLN A 63 -2.05 10.09 23.01
N ALA A 64 -1.54 9.63 24.16
CA ALA A 64 -0.16 9.18 24.31
C ALA A 64 0.22 8.05 23.32
N PHE A 65 -0.71 7.12 23.07
CA PHE A 65 -0.49 6.08 22.06
C PHE A 65 -0.35 6.66 20.63
N VAL A 66 -1.21 7.59 20.25
CA VAL A 66 -1.14 8.22 18.92
C VAL A 66 0.10 9.10 18.79
N GLU A 67 0.49 9.83 19.84
CA GLU A 67 1.73 10.60 19.87
C GLU A 67 2.95 9.70 19.70
N MET A 68 3.02 8.60 20.44
CA MET A 68 4.09 7.60 20.29
C MET A 68 4.20 7.06 18.87
N LEU A 69 3.06 6.76 18.22
CA LEU A 69 3.04 6.31 16.82
C LEU A 69 3.53 7.39 15.86
N VAL A 70 3.07 8.64 16.02
CA VAL A 70 3.46 9.76 15.16
C VAL A 70 4.95 10.07 15.31
N GLU A 71 5.45 10.10 16.54
CA GLU A 71 6.87 10.31 16.83
C GLU A 71 7.74 9.16 16.29
N PHE A 72 7.30 7.91 16.42
CA PHE A 72 7.98 6.76 15.86
C PHE A 72 8.17 6.92 14.33
N VAL A 73 7.10 7.27 13.62
CA VAL A 73 7.16 7.47 12.17
C VAL A 73 7.98 8.71 11.80
N ASP A 74 7.80 9.84 12.50
CA ASP A 74 8.57 11.07 12.22
C ASP A 74 10.08 10.85 12.41
N ASN A 75 10.48 10.10 13.45
CA ASN A 75 11.88 9.75 13.70
C ASN A 75 12.42 8.84 12.58
N GLN A 76 11.68 7.81 12.15
CA GLN A 76 12.13 6.97 11.04
C GLN A 76 12.31 7.75 9.73
N VAL A 77 11.41 8.68 9.44
CA VAL A 77 11.52 9.54 8.26
C VAL A 77 12.69 10.50 8.40
N LYS A 78 12.94 11.04 9.61
CA LYS A 78 14.06 11.92 9.90
C LYS A 78 15.41 11.26 9.65
N ASP A 79 15.57 10.02 10.12
CA ASP A 79 16.82 9.28 10.02
C ASP A 79 17.11 8.88 8.57
N SER A 80 16.06 8.67 7.77
CA SER A 80 16.18 8.28 6.36
C SER A 80 16.29 9.47 5.40
N PHE A 81 15.65 10.60 5.71
CA PHE A 81 15.51 11.74 4.82
C PHE A 81 15.81 13.07 5.51
N HIS A 82 16.84 13.76 5.00
CA HIS A 82 17.40 14.98 5.59
C HIS A 82 16.86 16.29 4.97
N GLY A 83 15.81 16.23 4.14
CA GLY A 83 15.20 17.39 3.47
C GLY A 83 13.88 17.86 4.11
N ASP A 84 13.08 18.61 3.35
CA ASP A 84 11.73 19.00 3.79
C ASP A 84 10.79 17.78 3.86
N ARG A 85 10.55 17.33 5.09
CA ARG A 85 9.73 16.17 5.44
C ARG A 85 8.24 16.49 5.65
N ARG A 86 7.81 17.74 5.48
CA ARG A 86 6.40 18.16 5.70
C ARG A 86 5.38 17.34 4.90
N PHE A 87 5.78 16.86 3.72
CA PHE A 87 4.96 15.98 2.89
C PHE A 87 5.22 14.49 3.15
N ILE A 88 6.49 14.12 3.35
CA ILE A 88 6.92 12.71 3.43
C ILE A 88 6.49 12.08 4.76
N ALA A 89 6.57 12.81 5.88
CA ALA A 89 6.22 12.27 7.19
C ALA A 89 4.72 11.90 7.31
N PRO A 90 3.76 12.76 6.91
CA PRO A 90 2.35 12.38 6.89
C PRO A 90 2.05 11.24 5.92
N LEU A 91 2.68 11.23 4.74
CA LEU A 91 2.51 10.14 3.77
C LEU A 91 2.97 8.79 4.36
N ALA A 92 4.15 8.75 4.96
CA ALA A 92 4.68 7.56 5.61
C ALA A 92 3.76 7.07 6.74
N LEU A 93 3.22 8.00 7.54
CA LEU A 93 2.27 7.67 8.61
C LEU A 93 0.99 7.05 8.05
N THR A 94 0.43 7.62 6.98
CA THR A 94 -0.78 7.07 6.36
C THR A 94 -0.56 5.67 5.77
N ILE A 95 0.55 5.47 5.04
CA ILE A 95 0.89 4.16 4.47
C ILE A 95 1.11 3.14 5.61
N PHE A 96 1.84 3.50 6.65
CA PHE A 96 2.11 2.63 7.79
C PHE A 96 0.82 2.20 8.49
N VAL A 97 -0.02 3.15 8.92
CA VAL A 97 -1.27 2.83 9.62
C VAL A 97 -2.21 2.03 8.73
N TRP A 98 -2.30 2.37 7.45
CA TRP A 98 -3.19 1.69 6.52
C TRP A 98 -2.75 0.26 6.24
N VAL A 99 -1.47 0.01 6.01
CA VAL A 99 -0.90 -1.34 5.82
C VAL A 99 -1.04 -2.16 7.09
N VAL A 100 -0.78 -1.58 8.27
CA VAL A 100 -0.99 -2.27 9.55
C VAL A 100 -2.46 -2.69 9.69
N PHE A 101 -3.42 -1.83 9.36
CA PHE A 101 -4.84 -2.16 9.48
C PHE A 101 -5.25 -3.25 8.49
N MET A 102 -4.82 -3.15 7.23
CA MET A 102 -5.09 -4.18 6.22
C MET A 102 -4.51 -5.55 6.64
N ASN A 103 -3.27 -5.57 7.15
CA ASN A 103 -2.63 -6.80 7.62
C ASN A 103 -3.24 -7.32 8.93
N THR A 104 -3.75 -6.45 9.81
CA THR A 104 -4.40 -6.87 11.06
C THR A 104 -5.70 -7.61 10.78
N MET A 105 -6.37 -7.35 9.65
CA MET A 105 -7.54 -8.13 9.27
C MET A 105 -7.25 -9.62 9.07
N ASP A 106 -6.00 -9.99 8.74
CA ASP A 106 -5.58 -11.38 8.60
C ASP A 106 -5.57 -12.14 9.94
N LEU A 107 -5.51 -11.41 11.07
CA LEU A 107 -5.61 -11.99 12.41
C LEU A 107 -7.05 -12.30 12.82
N LEU A 108 -8.04 -11.78 12.10
CA LEU A 108 -9.44 -12.05 12.40
C LEU A 108 -9.81 -13.44 11.86
N PRO A 109 -10.56 -14.24 12.64
CA PRO A 109 -11.11 -15.50 12.14
C PRO A 109 -11.83 -15.33 10.80
N LEU A 110 -11.41 -16.10 9.80
CA LEU A 110 -11.94 -16.05 8.42
C LEU A 110 -13.45 -16.30 8.30
N ASP A 111 -14.09 -16.90 9.31
CA ASP A 111 -15.54 -17.16 9.34
C ASP A 111 -16.38 -16.00 9.93
N LEU A 112 -15.76 -15.03 10.64
CA LEU A 112 -16.46 -13.85 11.17
C LEU A 112 -17.21 -13.03 10.10
N PRO A 113 -16.62 -12.78 8.91
CA PRO A 113 -17.27 -12.01 7.85
C PRO A 113 -18.54 -12.72 7.38
N GLY A 114 -18.43 -14.03 7.10
CA GLY A 114 -19.56 -14.87 6.73
C GLY A 114 -20.64 -14.87 7.80
N ALA A 115 -20.26 -15.00 9.08
CA ALA A 115 -21.20 -14.97 10.21
C ALA A 115 -21.88 -13.59 10.38
N THR A 116 -21.16 -12.48 10.19
CA THR A 116 -21.75 -11.13 10.25
C THR A 116 -22.66 -10.81 9.08
N VAL A 117 -22.32 -11.27 7.87
CA VAL A 117 -23.18 -11.14 6.68
C VAL A 117 -24.42 -12.03 6.81
N GLN A 118 -24.28 -13.25 7.31
CA GLN A 118 -25.40 -14.15 7.62
C GLN A 118 -26.34 -13.53 8.67
N ALA A 119 -25.79 -12.85 9.69
CA ALA A 119 -26.58 -12.20 10.74
C ALA A 119 -27.31 -10.93 10.29
N VAL A 120 -26.80 -10.20 9.29
CA VAL A 120 -27.36 -8.90 8.85
C VAL A 120 -28.16 -9.00 7.55
N ALA A 121 -27.80 -9.91 6.64
CA ALA A 121 -28.37 -10.01 5.28
C ALA A 121 -29.04 -11.36 4.96
N GLY A 122 -28.98 -12.35 5.87
CA GLY A 122 -29.63 -13.66 5.71
C GLY A 122 -28.76 -14.73 5.03
N GLU A 123 -29.13 -16.01 5.22
CA GLU A 123 -28.36 -17.19 4.77
C GLU A 123 -28.13 -17.25 3.26
N GLU A 124 -29.10 -16.80 2.44
CA GLU A 124 -28.98 -16.84 0.97
C GLU A 124 -27.91 -15.88 0.42
N VAL A 125 -27.63 -14.78 1.13
CA VAL A 125 -26.58 -13.82 0.73
C VAL A 125 -25.21 -14.31 1.16
N ALA A 126 -25.09 -15.00 2.30
CA ALA A 126 -23.82 -15.50 2.81
C ALA A 126 -23.17 -16.55 1.90
N HIS A 127 -23.95 -17.40 1.23
CA HIS A 127 -23.42 -18.42 0.31
C HIS A 127 -22.91 -17.85 -1.03
N HIS A 128 -23.43 -16.70 -1.47
CA HIS A 128 -23.03 -16.04 -2.72
C HIS A 128 -22.06 -14.86 -2.53
N THR A 129 -21.73 -14.54 -1.28
CA THR A 129 -20.88 -13.40 -0.94
C THR A 129 -19.46 -13.86 -0.68
N TYR A 130 -18.69 -13.90 -1.76
CA TYR A 130 -17.24 -14.10 -1.73
C TYR A 130 -16.58 -12.88 -1.08
N LEU A 131 -16.30 -12.93 0.23
CA LEU A 131 -15.65 -11.82 0.93
C LEU A 131 -14.28 -12.21 1.41
N ARG A 132 -13.27 -11.80 0.64
CA ARG A 132 -11.91 -11.78 1.15
C ARG A 132 -11.67 -10.46 1.87
N ILE A 133 -11.55 -10.54 3.19
CA ILE A 133 -11.40 -9.31 4.00
C ILE A 133 -10.01 -8.70 3.88
N VAL A 134 -8.98 -9.50 3.65
CA VAL A 134 -7.58 -9.05 3.70
C VAL A 134 -7.18 -8.40 2.38
N PRO A 135 -7.15 -7.05 2.26
CA PRO A 135 -6.97 -6.41 0.95
C PRO A 135 -5.52 -6.52 0.46
N THR A 136 -4.56 -6.68 1.38
CA THR A 136 -3.13 -6.90 1.07
C THR A 136 -2.86 -8.28 0.49
N ALA A 137 -3.82 -9.21 0.59
CA ALA A 137 -3.71 -10.51 -0.01
C ALA A 137 -4.14 -10.52 -1.50
N ASP A 138 -4.65 -9.38 -1.99
CA ASP A 138 -4.91 -9.09 -3.40
C ASP A 138 -3.75 -8.30 -4.00
N ALA A 139 -3.17 -8.84 -5.07
CA ALA A 139 -2.08 -8.21 -5.79
C ALA A 139 -2.46 -6.82 -6.34
N ASN A 140 -3.72 -6.60 -6.70
CA ASN A 140 -4.17 -5.30 -7.22
C ASN A 140 -3.96 -4.17 -6.20
N THR A 141 -4.20 -4.46 -4.91
CA THR A 141 -4.05 -3.48 -3.83
C THR A 141 -2.57 -3.15 -3.59
N THR A 142 -1.70 -4.17 -3.54
CA THR A 142 -0.27 -3.97 -3.28
C THR A 142 0.44 -3.31 -4.46
N PHE A 143 0.17 -3.76 -5.70
CA PHE A 143 0.68 -3.10 -6.90
C PHE A 143 0.14 -1.68 -7.06
N GLY A 144 -1.14 -1.44 -6.71
CA GLY A 144 -1.73 -0.11 -6.74
C GLY A 144 -0.96 0.89 -5.87
N MET A 145 -0.68 0.52 -4.62
CA MET A 145 0.13 1.35 -3.72
C MET A 145 1.57 1.52 -4.23
N ALA A 146 2.21 0.44 -4.70
CA ALA A 146 3.58 0.48 -5.19
C ALA A 146 3.75 1.39 -6.41
N ILE A 147 2.79 1.39 -7.34
CA ILE A 147 2.78 2.28 -8.52
C ILE A 147 2.65 3.74 -8.07
N VAL A 148 1.76 4.05 -7.13
CA VAL A 148 1.61 5.43 -6.62
C VAL A 148 2.90 5.90 -5.96
N VAL A 149 3.52 5.08 -5.10
CA VAL A 149 4.81 5.40 -4.47
C VAL A 149 5.90 5.57 -5.52
N PHE A 150 5.93 4.73 -6.56
CA PHE A 150 6.88 4.86 -7.67
C PHE A 150 6.72 6.17 -8.43
N LEU A 151 5.48 6.58 -8.75
CA LEU A 151 5.21 7.88 -9.37
C LEU A 151 5.67 9.04 -8.50
N LEU A 152 5.50 8.94 -7.17
CA LEU A 152 6.04 9.92 -6.23
C LEU A 152 7.57 9.94 -6.23
N ILE A 153 8.24 8.79 -6.30
CA ILE A 153 9.71 8.71 -6.42
C ILE A 153 10.18 9.45 -7.67
N ILE A 154 9.55 9.21 -8.83
CA ILE A 154 9.89 9.90 -10.08
C ILE A 154 9.62 11.39 -9.98
N PHE A 155 8.45 11.78 -9.46
CA PHE A 155 8.09 13.19 -9.28
C PHE A 155 9.09 13.94 -8.39
N PHE A 156 9.41 13.39 -7.22
CA PHE A 156 10.36 14.03 -6.30
C PHE A 156 11.81 13.99 -6.82
N SER A 157 12.19 12.96 -7.58
CA SER A 157 13.50 12.91 -8.23
C SER A 157 13.67 14.03 -9.26
N ILE A 158 12.66 14.25 -10.10
CA ILE A 158 12.63 15.34 -11.08
C ILE A 158 12.56 16.69 -10.36
N LYS A 159 11.73 16.83 -9.32
CA LYS A 159 11.58 18.08 -8.57
C LYS A 159 12.87 18.48 -7.84
N ALA A 160 13.61 17.52 -7.28
CA ALA A 160 14.83 17.81 -6.52
C ALA A 160 16.05 18.08 -7.42
N LYS A 161 16.19 17.36 -8.54
CA LYS A 161 17.38 17.40 -9.41
C LYS A 161 17.18 18.20 -10.70
N GLY A 162 15.94 18.51 -11.05
CA GLY A 162 15.55 19.03 -12.37
C GLY A 162 15.52 17.92 -13.43
N GLY A 163 14.76 18.13 -14.51
CA GLY A 163 14.65 17.15 -15.60
C GLY A 163 16.00 16.78 -16.21
N TRP A 164 16.87 17.78 -16.42
CA TRP A 164 18.23 17.55 -16.93
C TRP A 164 19.14 16.80 -15.95
N GLY A 165 19.00 17.08 -14.64
CA GLY A 165 19.74 16.37 -13.60
C GLY A 165 19.37 14.89 -13.52
N PHE A 166 18.06 14.61 -13.59
CA PHE A 166 17.53 13.24 -13.61
C PHE A 166 18.00 12.46 -14.84
N THR A 167 17.89 13.04 -16.05
CA THR A 167 18.36 12.38 -17.27
C THR A 167 19.86 12.14 -17.24
N LYS A 168 20.65 13.10 -16.76
CA LYS A 168 22.11 12.94 -16.67
C LYS A 168 22.48 11.79 -15.73
N GLU A 169 21.83 11.68 -14.59
CA GLU A 169 22.05 10.58 -13.64
C GLU A 169 21.77 9.22 -14.27
N LEU A 170 20.66 9.11 -15.02
CA LEU A 170 20.25 7.89 -15.69
C LEU A 170 21.33 7.33 -16.65
N PHE A 171 22.13 8.21 -17.26
CA PHE A 171 23.21 7.82 -18.19
C PHE A 171 24.61 7.80 -17.56
N THR A 172 24.81 8.39 -16.38
CA THR A 172 26.16 8.60 -15.80
C THR A 172 26.41 7.92 -14.46
N ALA A 173 25.37 7.41 -13.80
CA ALA A 173 25.48 6.55 -12.62
C ALA A 173 25.10 5.10 -12.97
N PRO A 174 25.60 4.07 -12.27
CA PRO A 174 26.53 4.11 -11.15
C PRO A 174 28.01 4.26 -11.59
N PHE A 175 28.35 3.92 -12.83
CA PHE A 175 29.73 3.96 -13.30
C PHE A 175 30.11 5.35 -13.83
N HIS A 176 30.90 6.06 -13.03
CA HIS A 176 31.44 7.36 -13.37
C HIS A 176 32.72 7.22 -14.19
N ALA A 177 32.75 7.75 -15.41
CA ALA A 177 33.94 7.79 -16.26
C ALA A 177 34.54 9.19 -16.37
N ASN A 178 35.88 9.26 -16.36
CA ASN A 178 36.64 10.46 -16.71
C ASN A 178 37.02 10.39 -18.20
N GLY A 179 36.52 11.34 -19.00
CA GLY A 179 36.71 11.39 -20.46
C GLY A 179 35.40 11.22 -21.23
N ALA A 180 35.20 12.03 -22.28
CA ALA A 180 33.96 12.06 -23.08
C ALA A 180 33.67 10.71 -23.77
N VAL A 181 34.71 10.04 -24.26
CA VAL A 181 34.60 8.74 -24.97
C VAL A 181 34.15 7.62 -24.02
N ALA A 182 34.74 7.56 -22.81
CA ALA A 182 34.37 6.55 -21.81
C ALA A 182 32.95 6.75 -21.28
N LYS A 183 32.47 8.00 -21.14
CA LYS A 183 31.07 8.28 -20.78
C LYS A 183 30.08 7.78 -21.82
N ILE A 184 30.41 7.92 -23.11
CA ILE A 184 29.53 7.46 -24.20
C ILE A 184 29.44 5.93 -24.22
N ILE A 185 30.54 5.23 -23.98
CA ILE A 185 30.58 3.76 -23.93
C ILE A 185 29.81 3.21 -22.73
N LEU A 186 29.93 3.84 -21.56
CA LEU A 186 29.25 3.38 -20.33
C LEU A 186 27.77 3.79 -20.26
N SER A 187 27.36 4.81 -21.01
CA SER A 187 25.99 5.32 -21.08
C SER A 187 24.91 4.23 -21.26
N PRO A 188 25.00 3.29 -22.24
CA PRO A 188 23.99 2.24 -22.40
C PRO A 188 23.96 1.24 -21.23
N PHE A 189 25.10 0.93 -20.61
CA PHE A 189 25.16 0.04 -19.45
C PHE A 189 24.58 0.70 -18.19
N ASN A 190 24.91 1.97 -17.96
CA ASN A 190 24.35 2.79 -16.90
C ASN A 190 22.82 2.93 -17.04
N LEU A 191 22.34 3.22 -18.25
CA LEU A 191 20.91 3.30 -18.53
C LEU A 191 20.21 1.98 -18.19
N PHE A 192 20.75 0.86 -18.66
CA PHE A 192 20.16 -0.47 -18.40
C PHE A 192 20.06 -0.76 -16.90
N LEU A 193 21.14 -0.52 -16.14
CA LEU A 193 21.15 -0.75 -14.70
C LEU A 193 20.17 0.15 -13.96
N ASN A 194 20.10 1.44 -14.31
CA ASN A 194 19.13 2.35 -13.69
C ASN A 194 17.70 1.93 -14.00
N VAL A 195 17.40 1.53 -15.24
CA VAL A 195 16.05 1.07 -15.60
C VAL A 195 15.64 -0.13 -14.75
N VAL A 196 16.54 -1.11 -14.58
CA VAL A 196 16.31 -2.26 -13.70
C VAL A 196 16.13 -1.83 -12.25
N GLU A 197 16.95 -0.90 -11.74
CA GLU A 197 16.84 -0.40 -10.37
C GLU A 197 15.52 0.35 -10.11
N TYR A 198 15.08 1.19 -11.05
CA TYR A 198 13.82 1.92 -10.90
C TYR A 198 12.62 0.99 -11.00
N LEU A 199 12.66 -0.03 -11.86
CA LEU A 199 11.58 -1.01 -12.00
C LEU A 199 11.55 -2.01 -10.84
N SER A 200 12.69 -2.35 -10.23
CA SER A 200 12.73 -3.29 -9.12
C SER A 200 12.14 -2.72 -7.84
N LYS A 201 12.22 -1.40 -7.61
CA LYS A 201 11.66 -0.71 -6.42
C LYS A 201 10.15 -0.95 -6.23
N PRO A 202 9.26 -0.66 -7.21
CA PRO A 202 7.83 -0.92 -7.06
C PRO A 202 7.51 -2.40 -7.00
N VAL A 203 8.19 -3.23 -7.80
CA VAL A 203 7.93 -4.69 -7.81
C VAL A 203 8.28 -5.29 -6.46
N SER A 204 9.44 -4.93 -5.89
CA SER A 204 9.86 -5.39 -4.56
C SER A 204 9.00 -4.83 -3.42
N LEU A 205 8.26 -3.75 -3.65
CA LEU A 205 7.34 -3.19 -2.65
C LEU A 205 5.95 -3.84 -2.70
N ALA A 206 5.54 -4.31 -3.89
CA ALA A 206 4.24 -4.94 -4.10
C ALA A 206 4.20 -6.43 -3.77
N MET A 207 5.35 -7.10 -3.86
CA MET A 207 5.55 -8.54 -3.63
C MET A 207 5.96 -8.82 -2.19
#